data_AF-A0A321LGB0-F1
#
_entry.id   AF-A0A321LGB0-F1
#
_cell.length_a   1.000
_cell.length_b   1.000
_cell.length_c   1.000
_cell.angle_alpha   90.00
_cell.angle_beta   90.00
_cell.angle_gamma   90.00
#
_symmetry.space_group_name_H-M   'P 1'
#
loop_
_entity.id
_entity.type
_entity.pdbx_description
1 polymer ?
#
loop_
_entity_poly.entity_id
_entity_poly.type
_entity_poly.pdbx_seq_one_letter_code
_entity_poly.pdbx_strand_id
1 'polypeptide(L)'
;MSKALDWFLAPITVIAAGVFLFSANLHTDDTGIIAGLIFISAAITSFLFRRPGFLFGSMIGLSIVASELWNLHHGVPRRQMSTTQNFLLLLVVVTVISVAGSALGFAARRVVTQLTGATRNS
;
A
#
# COMPACT_ATOMS: atom_id res chain seq x y z
N MET A 1 8.07 9.91 17.90
CA MET A 1 8.80 8.66 17.63
C MET A 1 10.25 8.98 17.30
N SER A 2 11.20 8.16 17.78
CA SER A 2 12.59 8.26 17.35
C SER A 2 12.69 7.85 15.87
N LYS A 3 13.63 8.43 15.12
CA LYS A 3 13.82 8.09 13.69
C LYS A 3 14.04 6.58 13.50
N ALA A 4 14.82 5.95 14.37
CA ALA A 4 15.09 4.51 14.31
C ALA A 4 13.82 3.66 14.46
N LEU A 5 12.91 4.05 15.34
CA LEU A 5 11.65 3.33 15.56
C LEU A 5 10.71 3.43 14.35
N ASP A 6 10.64 4.59 13.69
CA ASP A 6 9.88 4.76 12.43
C ASP A 6 10.39 3.81 11.33
N TRP A 7 11.71 3.68 11.18
CA TRP A 7 12.33 2.82 10.18
C TRP A 7 12.20 1.33 10.49
N PHE A 8 12.00 0.96 11.75
CA PHE A 8 11.75 -0.42 12.15
C PHE A 8 10.27 -0.79 12.02
N LEU A 9 9.36 0.08 12.46
CA LEU A 9 7.92 -0.19 12.48
C LEU A 9 7.26 -0.03 11.10
N ALA A 10 7.73 0.89 10.26
CA ALA A 10 7.17 1.07 8.92
C ALA A 10 7.22 -0.21 8.05
N PRO A 11 8.36 -0.92 7.89
CA PRO A 11 8.39 -2.14 7.10
C PRO A 11 7.52 -3.24 7.73
N ILE A 12 7.48 -3.37 9.07
CA ILE A 12 6.59 -4.33 9.75
C ILE A 12 5.12 -4.05 9.41
N THR A 13 4.73 -2.77 9.45
CA THR A 13 3.36 -2.36 9.13
C THR A 13 3.01 -2.65 7.67
N VAL A 14 3.95 -2.41 6.77
CA VAL A 14 3.78 -2.72 5.34
C VAL A 14 3.73 -4.21 5.06
N ILE A 15 4.53 -5.02 5.77
CA ILE A 15 4.45 -6.49 5.68
C ILE A 15 3.08 -6.96 6.18
N ALA A 16 2.62 -6.47 7.34
CA ALA A 16 1.32 -6.86 7.89
C ALA A 16 0.16 -6.50 6.94
N ALA A 17 0.16 -5.26 6.42
CA ALA A 17 -0.82 -4.83 5.43
C ALA A 17 -0.71 -5.59 4.11
N GLY A 18 0.51 -5.89 3.66
CA GLY A 18 0.77 -6.68 2.45
C GLY A 18 0.27 -8.12 2.58
N VAL A 19 0.47 -8.76 3.73
CA VAL A 19 -0.07 -10.11 4.01
C VAL A 19 -1.60 -10.09 4.03
N PHE A 20 -2.21 -9.07 4.64
CA PHE A 20 -3.65 -8.89 4.62
C PHE A 20 -4.20 -8.72 3.19
N LEU A 21 -3.58 -7.85 2.38
CA LEU A 21 -3.96 -7.60 0.99
C LEU A 21 -3.76 -8.82 0.10
N PHE A 22 -2.66 -9.56 0.30
CA PHE A 22 -2.38 -10.82 -0.37
C PHE A 22 -3.51 -11.82 -0.10
N SER A 23 -3.85 -12.03 1.17
CA SER A 23 -4.94 -12.94 1.54
C SER A 23 -6.28 -12.46 1.00
N ALA A 24 -6.57 -11.16 1.07
CA ALA A 24 -7.80 -10.60 0.53
C ALA A 24 -7.94 -10.87 -0.98
N ASN A 25 -6.89 -10.63 -1.78
CA ASN A 25 -6.93 -10.90 -3.23
C ASN A 25 -7.11 -12.39 -3.57
N LEU A 26 -6.68 -13.31 -2.70
CA LEU A 26 -6.94 -14.72 -2.91
C LEU A 26 -8.42 -15.11 -2.75
N HIS A 27 -9.19 -14.34 -1.97
CA HIS A 27 -10.57 -14.69 -1.61
C HIS A 27 -11.62 -13.79 -2.27
N THR A 28 -11.22 -12.66 -2.88
CA THR A 28 -12.16 -11.72 -3.49
C THR A 28 -11.86 -11.48 -4.97
N ASP A 29 -12.90 -11.55 -5.80
CA ASP A 29 -12.82 -11.20 -7.23
C ASP A 29 -13.05 -9.69 -7.48
N ASP A 30 -13.39 -8.93 -6.45
CA ASP A 30 -13.72 -7.50 -6.55
C ASP A 30 -12.47 -6.61 -6.60
N THR A 31 -11.97 -6.43 -7.82
CA THR A 31 -10.80 -5.57 -8.11
C THR A 31 -10.92 -4.15 -7.56
N GLY A 32 -12.13 -3.57 -7.53
CA GLY A 32 -12.37 -2.23 -6.98
C GLY A 32 -12.16 -2.15 -5.47
N ILE A 33 -12.57 -3.18 -4.72
CA ILE A 33 -12.37 -3.24 -3.27
C ILE A 33 -10.88 -3.35 -2.96
N ILE A 34 -10.16 -4.20 -3.69
CA ILE A 34 -8.71 -4.37 -3.52
C ILE A 34 -7.97 -3.07 -3.82
N ALA A 35 -8.30 -2.40 -4.93
CA ALA A 35 -7.75 -1.09 -5.26
C ALA A 35 -7.97 -0.07 -4.12
N GLY A 36 -9.17 -0.02 -3.55
CA GLY A 36 -9.48 0.81 -2.39
C GLY A 36 -8.65 0.45 -1.15
N LEU A 37 -8.48 -0.85 -0.86
CA LEU A 37 -7.68 -1.31 0.27
C LEU A 37 -6.19 -0.96 0.11
N ILE A 38 -5.61 -1.15 -1.09
CA ILE A 38 -4.23 -0.71 -1.39
C ILE A 38 -4.09 0.78 -1.11
N PHE A 39 -5.01 1.59 -1.63
CA PHE A 39 -4.98 3.04 -1.46
C PHE A 39 -5.02 3.45 0.01
N ILE A 40 -5.97 2.89 0.77
CA ILE A 40 -6.15 3.20 2.19
C ILE A 40 -4.94 2.73 3.01
N SER A 41 -4.45 1.51 2.79
CA SER A 41 -3.28 0.98 3.50
C SER A 41 -2.02 1.80 3.22
N ALA A 42 -1.81 2.22 1.97
CA ALA A 42 -0.70 3.10 1.60
C ALA A 42 -0.83 4.48 2.26
N ALA A 43 -2.04 5.06 2.26
CA ALA A 43 -2.32 6.35 2.91
C ALA A 43 -2.10 6.30 4.43
N ILE A 44 -2.61 5.28 5.11
CA ILE A 44 -2.43 5.09 6.55
C ILE A 44 -0.93 4.94 6.88
N THR A 45 -0.22 4.10 6.12
CA THR A 45 1.22 3.90 6.33
C THR A 45 2.00 5.21 6.18
N SER A 46 1.74 5.96 5.12
CA SER A 46 2.42 7.23 4.88
C SER A 46 1.98 8.36 5.81
N PHE A 47 0.81 8.25 6.43
CA PHE A 47 0.34 9.16 7.45
C PHE A 47 1.05 8.91 8.79
N LEU A 48 1.16 7.64 9.20
CA LEU A 48 1.74 7.24 10.49
C LEU A 48 3.25 7.50 10.55
N PHE A 49 3.99 7.12 9.51
CA PHE A 49 5.45 7.18 9.49
C PHE A 49 5.95 8.34 8.63
N ARG A 50 7.15 8.90 8.93
CA ARG A 50 7.73 10.05 8.17
C ARG A 50 8.15 9.65 6.76
N ARG A 51 9.43 9.83 6.44
CA ARG A 51 10.02 9.38 5.18
C ARG A 51 9.86 7.89 4.92
N PRO A 52 9.98 6.98 5.92
CA PRO A 52 9.80 5.56 5.64
C PRO A 52 8.35 5.21 5.28
N GLY A 53 7.35 5.96 5.76
CA GLY A 53 5.95 5.70 5.46
C GLY A 53 5.62 5.87 3.98
N PHE A 54 6.14 6.92 3.35
CA PHE A 54 5.98 7.15 1.91
C PHE A 54 6.68 6.07 1.08
N LEU A 55 7.93 5.74 1.45
CA LEU A 55 8.71 4.73 0.74
C LEU A 55 8.04 3.36 0.80
N PHE A 56 7.79 2.84 2.00
CA PHE A 56 7.23 1.51 2.16
C PHE A 56 5.75 1.46 1.76
N GLY A 57 4.97 2.52 2.01
CA GLY A 57 3.58 2.62 1.57
C GLY A 57 3.43 2.52 0.06
N SER A 58 4.37 3.07 -0.71
CA SER A 58 4.36 2.97 -2.18
C SER A 58 4.59 1.55 -2.71
N MET A 59 5.14 0.66 -1.88
CA MET A 59 5.44 -0.73 -2.25
C MET A 59 4.30 -1.69 -1.90
N ILE A 60 3.26 -1.25 -1.19
CA ILE A 60 2.20 -2.13 -0.65
C ILE A 60 1.45 -2.88 -1.76
N GLY A 61 1.25 -2.24 -2.92
CA GLY A 61 0.57 -2.83 -4.07
C GLY A 61 1.31 -4.02 -4.68
N LEU A 62 2.62 -4.18 -4.42
CA LEU A 62 3.39 -5.35 -4.87
C LEU A 62 2.89 -6.65 -4.23
N SER A 63 2.22 -6.58 -3.07
CA SER A 63 1.57 -7.75 -2.46
C SER A 63 0.53 -8.40 -3.37
N ILE A 64 -0.17 -7.60 -4.19
CA ILE A 64 -1.16 -8.11 -5.15
C ILE A 64 -0.47 -8.84 -6.29
N VAL A 65 0.61 -8.26 -6.84
CA VAL A 65 1.43 -8.91 -7.87
C VAL A 65 1.99 -10.25 -7.37
N ALA A 66 2.46 -10.27 -6.12
CA ALA A 66 2.93 -11.49 -5.47
C ALA A 66 1.81 -12.54 -5.30
N SER A 67 0.59 -12.13 -4.97
CA SER A 67 -0.55 -13.05 -4.85
C SER A 67 -0.98 -13.65 -6.19
N GLU A 68 -0.88 -12.89 -7.28
CA GLU A 68 -1.15 -13.41 -8.63
C GLU A 68 -0.06 -14.37 -9.09
N LEU A 69 1.22 -14.06 -8.79
CA LEU A 69 2.33 -15.02 -8.99
C LEU A 69 2.12 -16.31 -8.17
N TRP A 70 1.64 -16.19 -6.93
CA TRP A 70 1.31 -17.35 -6.12
C TRP A 70 0.20 -18.19 -6.75
N ASN A 71 -0.88 -17.56 -7.22
CA ASN A 71 -1.98 -18.24 -7.90
C ASN A 71 -1.56 -18.93 -9.20
N LEU A 72 -0.59 -18.38 -9.94
CA LEU A 72 -0.03 -19.03 -11.13
C LEU A 72 0.67 -20.36 -10.81
N HIS A 73 1.37 -20.45 -9.67
CA HIS A 73 2.21 -21.60 -9.32
C HIS A 73 1.54 -22.62 -8.40
N HIS A 74 0.67 -22.17 -7.48
CA HIS A 74 0.13 -22.98 -6.39
C HIS A 74 -1.40 -22.94 -6.29
N GLY A 75 -2.06 -22.09 -7.08
CA GLY A 75 -3.50 -21.87 -7.00
C GLY A 75 -4.22 -22.12 -8.33
N VAL A 76 -5.44 -21.60 -8.43
CA VAL A 76 -6.20 -21.57 -9.69
C VAL A 76 -5.93 -20.22 -10.35
N PRO A 77 -5.19 -20.18 -11.47
CA PRO A 77 -4.86 -18.92 -12.11
C PRO A 77 -6.12 -18.27 -12.67
N ARG A 78 -6.32 -16.97 -12.37
CA ARG A 78 -7.38 -16.19 -13.02
C ARG A 78 -7.11 -16.18 -14.52
N ARG A 79 -8.10 -16.56 -15.35
CA ARG A 79 -7.95 -16.66 -16.82
C ARG A 79 -7.36 -15.39 -17.45
N GLN A 80 -7.69 -14.24 -16.88
CA GLN A 80 -7.24 -12.92 -17.34
C GLN A 80 -5.76 -12.63 -17.04
N MET A 81 -5.11 -13.36 -16.13
CA MET A 81 -3.71 -13.15 -15.72
C MET A 81 -2.71 -14.03 -16.50
N SER A 82 -3.17 -14.79 -17.49
CA SER A 82 -2.33 -15.72 -18.28
C SER A 82 -1.35 -15.03 -19.23
N THR A 83 -1.51 -13.72 -19.47
CA THR A 83 -0.70 -12.95 -20.43
C THR A 83 0.21 -11.96 -19.70
N THR A 84 1.48 -11.89 -20.11
CA THR A 84 2.48 -10.95 -19.54
C THR A 84 2.00 -9.50 -19.57
N GLN A 85 1.24 -9.10 -20.60
CA GLN A 85 0.68 -7.76 -20.72
C GLN A 85 -0.27 -7.41 -19.57
N ASN A 86 -1.09 -8.35 -19.11
CA ASN A 86 -2.04 -8.11 -18.03
C ASN A 86 -1.33 -8.01 -16.67
N PHE A 87 -0.22 -8.74 -16.49
CA PHE A 87 0.66 -8.58 -15.33
C PHE A 87 1.33 -7.22 -15.28
N LEU A 88 1.83 -6.71 -16.42
CA LEU A 88 2.42 -5.38 -16.50
C LEU A 88 1.39 -4.30 -16.20
N LEU A 89 0.17 -4.45 -16.73
CA LEU A 89 -0.92 -3.51 -16.46
C LEU A 89 -1.31 -3.52 -14.97
N LEU A 90 -1.44 -4.70 -14.37
CA LEU A 90 -1.65 -4.84 -12.93
C LEU A 90 -0.56 -4.11 -12.14
N LEU A 91 0.72 -4.39 -12.44
CA LEU A 91 1.86 -3.77 -11.77
C LEU A 91 1.80 -2.25 -11.83
N VAL A 92 1.52 -1.68 -13.00
CA VAL A 92 1.39 -0.24 -13.17
C VAL A 92 0.23 0.31 -12.33
N VAL A 93 -0.94 -0.32 -12.42
CA VAL A 93 -2.15 0.12 -11.69
C VAL A 93 -1.92 0.09 -10.18
N VAL A 94 -1.45 -1.03 -9.63
CA VAL A 94 -1.25 -1.15 -8.17
C VAL A 94 -0.14 -0.23 -7.67
N THR A 95 0.88 0.04 -8.50
CA THR A 95 1.93 1.02 -8.17
C THR A 95 1.37 2.43 -8.14
N VAL A 96 0.63 2.85 -9.17
CA VAL A 96 0.01 4.19 -9.22
C VAL A 96 -0.93 4.40 -8.03
N ILE A 97 -1.76 3.41 -7.71
CA ILE A 97 -2.67 3.48 -6.55
C ILE A 97 -1.90 3.59 -5.23
N SER A 98 -0.85 2.78 -5.05
CA SER A 98 -0.03 2.80 -3.83
C SER A 98 0.71 4.13 -3.65
N VAL A 99 1.24 4.68 -4.74
CA VAL A 99 1.90 5.99 -4.75
C VAL A 99 0.88 7.10 -4.46
N ALA A 100 -0.30 7.07 -5.09
CA ALA A 100 -1.35 8.05 -4.85
C ALA A 100 -1.83 8.04 -3.40
N GLY A 101 -2.08 6.85 -2.83
CA GLY A 101 -2.44 6.68 -1.43
C GLY A 101 -1.35 7.22 -0.51
N SER A 102 -0.08 6.86 -0.77
CA SER A 102 1.07 7.36 0.00
C SER A 102 1.21 8.88 -0.06
N ALA A 103 1.08 9.47 -1.24
CA ALA A 103 1.14 10.92 -1.42
C ALA A 103 0.02 11.63 -0.63
N LEU A 104 -1.20 11.09 -0.68
CA LEU A 104 -2.34 11.65 0.06
C LEU A 104 -2.13 11.53 1.58
N GLY A 105 -1.69 10.37 2.07
CA GLY A 105 -1.36 10.16 3.48
C GLY A 105 -0.25 11.11 3.98
N PHE A 106 0.78 11.30 3.17
CA PHE A 106 1.86 12.23 3.46
C PHE A 106 1.39 13.69 3.51
N ALA A 107 0.56 14.11 2.55
CA ALA A 107 -0.02 15.45 2.50
C ALA A 107 -0.95 15.70 3.70
N ALA A 108 -1.85 14.76 4.00
CA ALA A 108 -2.76 14.84 5.16
C ALA A 108 -1.99 15.00 6.46
N ARG A 109 -0.91 14.24 6.65
CA ARG A 109 -0.05 14.37 7.82
C ARG A 109 0.58 15.75 7.93
N ARG A 110 1.07 16.30 6.82
CA ARG A 110 1.67 17.64 6.78
C ARG A 110 0.67 18.70 7.22
N VAL A 111 -0.56 18.63 6.71
CA VAL A 111 -1.66 19.54 7.10
C VAL A 111 -1.97 19.41 8.59
N VAL A 112 -2.17 18.19 9.11
CA VAL A 112 -2.44 17.97 10.53
C VAL A 112 -1.32 18.53 11.41
N THR A 113 -0.06 18.27 11.05
CA THR A 113 1.10 18.76 11.82
C THR A 113 1.18 20.30 11.82
N GLN A 114 0.82 20.95 10.71
CA GLN A 114 0.77 22.41 10.62
C GLN A 114 -0.35 22.99 11.49
N LEU A 115 -1.54 22.40 11.45
CA LEU A 115 -2.69 22.82 12.26
C LEU A 115 -2.41 22.66 13.77
N THR A 116 -1.86 21.51 14.19
CA THR A 116 -1.51 21.28 15.60
C THR A 116 -0.31 22.13 16.06
N GLY A 117 0.60 22.48 15.15
CA GLY A 117 1.70 23.41 15.45
C GLY A 117 1.21 24.84 15.62
N ALA A 118 0.23 25.27 14.84
CA ALA A 118 -0.36 26.60 14.91
C ALA A 118 -1.13 26.83 16.22
N THR A 119 -1.89 25.84 16.69
CA THR A 119 -2.65 25.93 17.96
C THR A 119 -1.78 25.90 19.22
N ARG A 120 -0.50 25.51 19.12
CA ARG A 120 0.42 25.47 20.26
C ARG A 120 1.16 26.78 20.49
N ASN A 121 1.14 27.68 19.50
CA ASN A 121 1.84 28.97 19.52
C ASN A 121 0.89 30.18 19.64
N SER A 122 -0.41 29.94 19.81
CA SER A 122 -1.47 30.93 20.05
C SER A 122 -1.95 30.84 21.49
#